data_AF-A0A087SFZ5-F1
#
_entry.id   AF-A0A087SFZ5-F1
#
_cell.length_a   1.000
_cell.length_b   1.000
_cell.length_c   1.000
_cell.angle_alpha   90.00
_cell.angle_beta   90.00
_cell.angle_gamma   90.00
#
_symmetry.space_group_name_H-M   'P 1'
#
loop_
_entity.id
_entity.type
_entity.pdbx_description
1 polymer ?
#
loop_
_entity_poly.entity_id
_entity_poly.type
_entity_poly.pdbx_seq_one_letter_code
_entity_poly.pdbx_strand_id
1 'polypeptide(L)'
;MDEALTHKAGPSLRPFEGPTTRSRKRRLSQQAVDAEDAARRQVRCPSLGDWSLCLYIRWTTLCGDSKVTRLPLRLISSIEQLQGLFSRLIRHAYDGSDLPDFLTSPAFLMCTPLEEFVSVPSALGSTHFRLVLLAQDGWEYTVAERDLSSHPDPAADLMVTMAEFQSNALDLGDHEVVFNMVSYPTVCVQREVVERMIARCAEDPSA
;
A
#
# COMPACT_ATOMS: atom_id res chain seq x y z
N MET A 1 -6.65 33.42 -85.31
CA MET A 1 -5.37 33.31 -84.58
C MET A 1 -5.65 33.90 -83.21
N ASP A 2 -5.70 33.18 -82.10
CA ASP A 2 -5.32 31.81 -81.83
C ASP A 2 -6.09 31.26 -80.62
N GLU A 3 -6.22 29.94 -80.66
CA GLU A 3 -6.18 28.91 -79.61
C GLU A 3 -6.90 29.03 -78.25
N ALA A 4 -7.52 27.88 -77.95
CA ALA A 4 -8.15 27.43 -76.73
C ALA A 4 -7.19 27.29 -75.54
N LEU A 5 -7.73 27.29 -74.32
CA LEU A 5 -7.18 26.54 -73.19
C LEU A 5 -8.29 26.12 -72.21
N THR A 6 -8.68 24.85 -72.36
CA THR A 6 -9.50 24.05 -71.44
C THR A 6 -8.71 23.69 -70.18
N HIS A 7 -9.21 24.06 -68.99
CA HIS A 7 -8.70 23.53 -67.72
C HIS A 7 -9.54 22.34 -67.23
N LYS A 8 -8.91 21.16 -67.20
CA LYS A 8 -9.40 19.93 -66.57
C LYS A 8 -9.32 20.04 -65.04
N ALA A 9 -10.40 19.69 -64.36
CA ALA A 9 -10.44 19.49 -62.92
C ALA A 9 -9.65 18.24 -62.50
N GLY A 10 -8.73 18.40 -61.54
CA GLY A 10 -7.99 17.31 -60.90
C GLY A 10 -8.79 16.62 -59.79
N PRO A 11 -8.44 15.37 -59.41
CA PRO A 11 -9.22 14.56 -58.48
C PRO A 11 -9.03 15.01 -57.01
N SER A 12 -10.15 15.01 -56.29
CA SER A 12 -10.25 15.26 -54.85
C SER A 12 -9.52 14.18 -54.05
N LEU A 13 -8.44 14.57 -53.37
CA LEU A 13 -7.78 13.77 -52.34
C LEU A 13 -8.65 13.78 -51.08
N ARG A 14 -9.19 12.64 -50.69
CA ARG A 14 -9.80 12.46 -49.35
C ARG A 14 -8.69 12.35 -48.30
N PRO A 15 -8.82 13.00 -47.13
CA PRO A 15 -7.88 12.84 -46.04
C PRO A 15 -7.97 11.43 -45.43
N PHE A 16 -6.80 10.86 -45.16
CA PHE A 16 -6.60 9.57 -44.53
C PHE A 16 -6.73 9.74 -43.01
N GLU A 17 -7.85 9.31 -42.41
CA GLU A 17 -8.01 9.25 -40.96
C GLU A 17 -7.30 8.02 -40.39
N GLY A 18 -6.00 8.17 -40.11
CA GLY A 18 -5.26 7.20 -39.31
C GLY A 18 -5.71 7.25 -37.82
N PRO A 19 -5.71 6.12 -37.10
CA PRO A 19 -6.05 6.10 -35.68
C PRO A 19 -5.08 6.97 -34.88
N THR A 20 -5.61 8.03 -34.28
CA THR A 20 -4.82 9.00 -33.51
C THR A 20 -4.18 8.35 -32.29
N THR A 21 -2.91 8.67 -32.06
CA THR A 21 -2.07 8.19 -30.94
C THR A 21 -2.66 8.47 -29.54
N ARG A 22 -3.65 9.37 -29.45
CA ARG A 22 -4.36 9.72 -28.21
C ARG A 22 -5.22 8.58 -27.66
N SER A 23 -5.85 7.78 -28.52
CA SER A 23 -6.70 6.65 -28.10
C SER A 23 -5.89 5.48 -27.53
N ARG A 24 -4.62 5.36 -27.92
CA ARG A 24 -3.72 4.29 -27.46
C ARG A 24 -3.21 4.54 -26.03
N LYS A 25 -2.93 5.81 -25.67
CA LYS A 25 -2.52 6.17 -24.29
C LYS A 25 -3.63 5.89 -23.29
N ARG A 26 -4.88 6.26 -23.59
CA ARG A 26 -6.02 6.08 -22.66
C ARG A 26 -6.34 4.62 -22.37
N ARG A 27 -6.18 3.73 -23.36
CA ARG A 27 -6.34 2.27 -23.16
C ARG A 27 -5.23 1.67 -22.29
N LEU A 28 -3.98 2.08 -22.46
CA LEU A 28 -2.86 1.61 -21.64
C LEU A 28 -2.98 2.09 -20.18
N SER A 29 -3.47 3.32 -19.96
CA SER A 29 -3.75 3.85 -18.62
C SER A 29 -4.86 3.06 -17.91
N GLN A 30 -5.93 2.71 -18.61
CA GLN A 30 -7.03 1.93 -18.02
C GLN A 30 -6.59 0.47 -17.72
N GLN A 31 -5.84 -0.15 -18.63
CA GLN A 31 -5.33 -1.52 -18.45
C GLN A 31 -4.34 -1.65 -17.28
N ALA A 32 -3.55 -0.61 -17.01
CA ALA A 32 -2.64 -0.60 -15.87
C ALA A 32 -3.40 -0.51 -14.54
N VAL A 33 -4.44 0.34 -14.47
CA VAL A 33 -5.29 0.47 -13.26
C VAL A 33 -6.06 -0.82 -12.99
N ASP A 34 -6.64 -1.44 -14.03
CA ASP A 34 -7.38 -2.71 -13.88
C ASP A 34 -6.47 -3.89 -13.50
N ALA A 35 -5.20 -3.90 -13.97
CA ALA A 35 -4.22 -4.90 -13.60
C ALA A 35 -3.68 -4.70 -12.17
N GLU A 36 -3.54 -3.45 -11.72
CA GLU A 36 -3.15 -3.12 -10.35
C GLU A 36 -4.28 -3.48 -9.36
N ASP A 37 -5.54 -3.22 -9.71
CA ASP A 37 -6.71 -3.67 -8.94
C ASP A 37 -6.86 -5.20 -8.94
N ALA A 38 -6.53 -5.88 -10.03
CA ALA A 38 -6.51 -7.34 -10.09
C ALA A 38 -5.36 -7.95 -9.27
N ALA A 39 -4.18 -7.33 -9.26
CA ALA A 39 -3.04 -7.75 -8.43
C ALA A 39 -3.31 -7.50 -6.94
N ARG A 40 -4.00 -6.40 -6.59
CA ARG A 40 -4.50 -6.13 -5.23
C ARG A 40 -5.55 -7.16 -4.77
N ARG A 41 -6.29 -7.78 -5.70
CA ARG A 41 -7.37 -8.74 -5.40
C ARG A 41 -6.91 -10.17 -5.10
N GLN A 42 -5.63 -10.52 -5.25
CA GLN A 42 -5.25 -11.94 -5.23
C GLN A 42 -3.96 -12.28 -4.48
N VAL A 43 -3.73 -11.64 -3.33
CA VAL A 43 -2.84 -12.23 -2.32
C VAL A 43 -3.70 -12.96 -1.29
N ARG A 44 -4.22 -14.13 -1.71
CA ARG A 44 -4.91 -15.03 -0.78
C ARG A 44 -3.88 -15.77 0.04
N CYS A 45 -3.97 -15.63 1.35
CA CYS A 45 -3.16 -16.40 2.28
C CYS A 45 -3.88 -17.72 2.59
N PRO A 46 -3.31 -18.89 2.25
CA PRO A 46 -3.98 -20.17 2.44
C PRO A 46 -4.30 -20.47 3.92
N SER A 47 -3.55 -19.88 4.86
CA SER A 47 -3.80 -20.03 6.30
C SER A 47 -4.99 -19.19 6.82
N LEU A 48 -5.42 -18.17 6.08
CA LEU A 48 -6.55 -17.30 6.45
C LEU A 48 -7.81 -17.64 5.66
N GLY A 49 -7.77 -18.69 4.82
CA GLY A 49 -8.92 -19.10 4.00
C GLY A 49 -9.40 -17.99 3.07
N ASP A 50 -10.66 -17.59 3.25
CA ASP A 50 -11.30 -16.55 2.46
C ASP A 50 -11.04 -15.13 2.98
N TRP A 51 -10.29 -14.98 4.06
CA TRP A 51 -10.01 -13.70 4.71
C TRP A 51 -8.70 -13.06 4.21
N SER A 52 -8.67 -11.72 4.21
CA SER A 52 -7.44 -10.95 3.96
C SER A 52 -7.21 -9.92 5.07
N LEU A 53 -5.95 -9.54 5.29
CA LEU A 53 -5.57 -8.55 6.30
C LEU A 53 -5.27 -7.20 5.67
N CYS A 54 -5.66 -6.14 6.37
CA CYS A 54 -5.39 -4.79 5.94
C CYS A 54 -5.08 -3.87 7.12
N LEU A 55 -4.06 -3.03 6.97
CA LEU A 55 -3.72 -2.01 7.96
C LEU A 55 -4.27 -0.66 7.50
N TYR A 56 -5.14 -0.07 8.31
CA TYR A 56 -5.50 1.33 8.20
C TYR A 56 -4.56 2.17 9.07
N ILE A 57 -4.05 3.24 8.48
CA ILE A 57 -3.16 4.19 9.14
C ILE A 57 -3.80 5.56 9.06
N ARG A 58 -4.12 6.12 10.22
CA ARG A 58 -4.64 7.48 10.34
C ARG A 58 -3.55 8.37 10.91
N TRP A 59 -3.07 9.31 10.10
CA TRP A 59 -2.25 10.42 10.59
C TRP A 59 -3.15 11.59 10.92
N THR A 60 -2.88 12.23 12.06
CA THR A 60 -3.46 13.52 12.44
C THR A 60 -2.32 14.51 12.54
N THR A 61 -2.41 15.62 11.82
CA THR A 61 -1.42 16.70 11.85
C THR A 61 -1.60 17.56 13.10
N LEU A 62 -0.59 18.38 13.43
CA LEU A 62 -0.69 19.35 14.54
C LEU A 62 -1.81 20.38 14.36
N CYS A 63 -2.26 20.61 13.12
CA CYS A 63 -3.38 21.49 12.80
C CYS A 63 -4.75 20.80 12.92
N GLY A 64 -4.79 19.49 13.20
CA GLY A 64 -6.01 18.70 13.31
C GLY A 64 -6.48 18.04 12.01
N ASP A 65 -5.85 18.32 10.87
CA ASP A 65 -6.15 17.62 9.61
C ASP A 65 -5.79 16.14 9.72
N SER A 66 -6.62 15.26 9.15
CA SER A 66 -6.36 13.83 9.17
C SER A 66 -6.34 13.20 7.78
N LYS A 67 -5.39 12.29 7.55
CA LYS A 67 -5.28 11.45 6.35
C LYS A 67 -5.33 10.00 6.76
N VAL A 68 -6.17 9.22 6.08
CA VAL A 68 -6.25 7.77 6.26
C VAL A 68 -5.70 7.07 5.02
N THR A 69 -4.73 6.18 5.22
CA THR A 69 -4.25 5.27 4.18
C THR A 69 -4.62 3.84 4.54
N ARG A 70 -5.03 3.09 3.52
CA ARG A 70 -5.33 1.66 3.60
C ARG A 70 -4.21 0.88 2.93
N LEU A 71 -3.56 -0.03 3.67
CA LEU A 71 -2.48 -0.87 3.19
C LEU A 71 -2.90 -2.35 3.21
N PRO A 72 -3.18 -2.96 2.04
CA PRO A 72 -3.34 -4.41 1.96
C PRO A 72 -2.05 -5.11 2.42
N LEU A 73 -2.21 -6.16 3.21
CA LEU A 73 -1.08 -6.90 3.77
C LEU A 73 -0.95 -8.27 3.11
N ARG A 74 0.29 -8.75 2.99
CA ARG A 74 0.61 -10.15 2.68
C ARG A 74 1.30 -10.80 3.86
N LEU A 75 1.00 -12.07 4.14
CA LEU A 75 1.77 -12.84 5.11
C LEU A 75 3.18 -13.10 4.61
N ILE A 76 4.11 -13.13 5.55
CA ILE A 76 5.48 -13.58 5.36
C ILE A 76 5.84 -14.56 6.47
N SER A 77 6.62 -15.58 6.14
CA SER A 77 7.03 -16.60 7.12
C SER A 77 8.29 -16.21 7.88
N SER A 78 9.09 -15.28 7.35
CA SER A 78 10.34 -14.84 7.96
C SER A 78 10.79 -13.48 7.39
N ILE A 79 11.72 -12.81 8.07
CA ILE A 79 12.23 -11.49 7.68
C ILE A 79 12.98 -11.53 6.32
N GLU A 80 13.44 -12.70 5.89
CA GLU A 80 14.07 -12.93 4.59
C GLU A 80 13.13 -12.66 3.41
N GLN A 81 11.81 -12.76 3.64
CA GLN A 81 10.79 -12.51 2.62
C GLN A 81 10.39 -11.04 2.50
N LEU A 82 11.00 -10.17 3.30
CA LEU A 82 10.88 -8.73 3.13
C LEU A 82 11.63 -8.30 1.87
N GLN A 83 10.97 -7.49 1.06
CA GLN A 83 11.55 -6.98 -0.18
C GLN A 83 12.55 -5.84 0.10
N GLY A 84 13.47 -5.65 -0.85
CA GLY A 84 14.35 -4.49 -0.88
C GLY A 84 15.27 -4.36 0.32
N LEU A 85 15.29 -3.17 0.93
CA LEU A 85 16.21 -2.82 2.00
C LEU A 85 15.75 -3.27 3.40
N PHE A 86 14.48 -3.66 3.56
CA PHE A 86 13.89 -3.80 4.90
C PHE A 86 14.44 -4.98 5.69
N SER A 87 14.69 -6.11 5.02
CA SER A 87 15.39 -7.24 5.66
C SER A 87 16.77 -6.83 6.19
N ARG A 88 17.48 -5.95 5.48
CA ARG A 88 18.79 -5.42 5.89
C ARG A 88 18.64 -4.44 7.05
N LEU A 89 17.66 -3.54 7.00
CA LEU A 89 17.41 -2.59 8.09
C LEU A 89 17.06 -3.30 9.39
N ILE A 90 16.16 -4.30 9.35
CA ILE A 90 15.80 -5.07 10.54
C ILE A 90 17.02 -5.83 11.07
N ARG A 91 17.76 -6.54 10.21
CA ARG A 91 18.98 -7.24 10.64
C ARG A 91 20.01 -6.31 11.24
N HIS A 92 20.18 -5.12 10.68
CA HIS A 92 21.12 -4.14 11.20
C HIS A 92 20.65 -3.54 12.53
N ALA A 93 19.36 -3.26 12.68
CA ALA A 93 18.77 -2.74 13.90
C ALA A 93 18.91 -3.70 15.09
N TYR A 94 18.98 -5.01 14.81
CA TYR A 94 19.17 -6.06 15.80
C TYR A 94 20.53 -6.76 15.69
N ASP A 95 21.51 -6.15 15.02
CA ASP A 95 22.83 -6.77 14.83
C ASP A 95 23.51 -7.00 16.19
N GLY A 96 23.92 -8.24 16.45
CA GLY A 96 24.48 -8.65 17.75
C GLY A 96 23.45 -8.85 18.87
N SER A 97 22.15 -8.82 18.59
CA SER A 97 21.07 -9.13 19.53
C SER A 97 20.12 -10.18 18.96
N ASP A 98 19.42 -10.90 19.85
CA ASP A 98 18.35 -11.79 19.42
C ASP A 98 17.18 -10.98 18.85
N LEU A 99 16.61 -11.46 17.76
CA LEU A 99 15.39 -10.86 17.20
C LEU A 99 14.24 -11.03 18.19
N PRO A 100 13.37 -10.00 18.34
CA PRO A 100 12.25 -10.07 19.26
C PRO A 100 11.23 -11.14 18.85
N ASP A 101 10.53 -11.69 19.85
CA ASP A 101 9.58 -12.80 19.68
C ASP A 101 8.53 -12.55 18.60
N PHE A 102 8.05 -11.32 18.43
CA PHE A 102 7.05 -11.01 17.41
C PHE A 102 7.58 -11.15 15.97
N LEU A 103 8.90 -11.27 15.76
CA LEU A 103 9.53 -11.53 14.46
C LEU A 103 9.95 -12.99 14.27
N THR A 104 9.99 -13.79 15.34
CA THR A 104 10.58 -15.14 15.32
C THR A 104 9.60 -16.23 15.77
N SER A 105 8.64 -15.91 16.63
CA SER A 105 7.71 -16.85 17.23
C SER A 105 6.53 -17.16 16.31
N PRO A 106 6.12 -18.44 16.19
CA PRO A 106 4.93 -18.82 15.44
C PRO A 106 3.61 -18.34 16.08
N ALA A 107 3.68 -17.85 17.33
CA ALA A 107 2.55 -17.23 18.03
C ALA A 107 2.11 -15.91 17.38
N PHE A 108 2.94 -15.32 16.50
CA PHE A 108 2.61 -14.12 15.76
C PHE A 108 2.43 -14.42 14.26
N LEU A 109 1.48 -13.75 13.65
CA LEU A 109 1.37 -13.63 12.21
C LEU A 109 2.18 -12.41 11.78
N MET A 110 3.21 -12.64 10.97
CA MET A 110 3.99 -11.57 10.39
C MET A 110 3.47 -11.23 9.00
N CYS A 111 3.22 -9.95 8.78
CA CYS A 111 2.70 -9.41 7.54
C CYS A 111 3.59 -8.28 7.04
N THR A 112 3.53 -8.00 5.75
CA THR A 112 4.15 -6.81 5.15
C THR A 112 3.15 -6.17 4.17
N PRO A 113 3.07 -4.83 4.10
CA PRO A 113 2.27 -4.15 3.09
C PRO A 113 2.64 -4.55 1.66
N LEU A 114 1.66 -4.54 0.76
CA LEU A 114 1.93 -4.68 -0.69
C LEU A 114 2.60 -3.44 -1.27
N GLU A 115 2.32 -2.26 -0.70
CA GLU A 115 2.95 -0.99 -1.06
C GLU A 115 4.08 -0.68 -0.06
N GLU A 116 5.31 -0.56 -0.54
CA GLU A 116 6.49 -0.42 0.32
C GLU A 116 6.58 0.92 1.04
N PHE A 117 6.05 1.99 0.47
CA PHE A 117 6.23 3.35 0.99
C PHE A 117 4.95 4.16 0.93
N VAL A 118 4.74 4.99 1.95
CA VAL A 118 3.63 5.94 2.00
C VAL A 118 4.15 7.35 2.20
N SER A 119 3.57 8.30 1.47
CA SER A 119 3.82 9.73 1.67
C SER A 119 3.11 10.20 2.94
N VAL A 120 3.87 10.84 3.81
CA VAL A 120 3.38 11.28 5.12
C VAL A 120 3.26 12.80 5.16
N PRO A 121 2.18 13.34 5.75
CA PRO A 121 2.06 14.79 5.95
C PRO A 121 3.25 15.37 6.70
N SER A 122 3.60 16.62 6.41
CA SER A 122 4.46 17.40 7.30
C SER A 122 3.74 17.66 8.63
N ALA A 123 4.50 17.80 9.72
CA ALA A 123 3.98 18.14 11.06
C ALA A 123 2.91 17.17 11.61
N LEU A 124 3.30 15.91 11.80
CA LEU A 124 2.46 14.90 12.48
C LEU A 124 2.26 15.23 13.95
N GLY A 125 1.01 15.12 14.42
CA GLY A 125 0.65 15.15 15.83
C GLY A 125 0.44 13.75 16.41
N SER A 126 -0.32 12.89 15.72
CA SER A 126 -0.54 11.51 16.13
C SER A 126 -0.70 10.56 14.94
N THR A 127 -0.37 9.29 15.18
CA THR A 127 -0.57 8.20 14.22
C THR A 127 -1.34 7.08 14.89
N HIS A 128 -2.43 6.64 14.27
CA HIS A 128 -3.27 5.55 14.76
C HIS A 128 -3.31 4.42 13.74
N PHE A 129 -3.16 3.19 14.23
CA PHE A 129 -3.18 1.97 13.46
C PHE A 129 -4.44 1.18 13.78
N ARG A 130 -5.16 0.74 12.74
CA ARG A 130 -6.30 -0.17 12.86
C ARG A 130 -6.08 -1.35 11.91
N LEU A 131 -5.82 -2.53 12.47
CA LEU A 131 -5.72 -3.77 11.73
C LEU A 131 -7.12 -4.35 11.55
N VAL A 132 -7.48 -4.67 10.31
CA VAL A 132 -8.77 -5.29 9.99
C VAL A 132 -8.61 -6.61 9.24
N LEU A 133 -9.57 -7.50 9.47
CA LEU A 133 -9.88 -8.63 8.61
C LEU A 133 -10.93 -8.21 7.59
N LEU A 134 -10.70 -8.60 6.34
CA LEU A 134 -11.58 -8.33 5.21
C LEU A 134 -12.17 -9.64 4.71
N ALA A 135 -13.49 -9.74 4.72
CA ALA A 135 -14.25 -10.82 4.13
C ALA A 135 -14.39 -10.63 2.60
N GLN A 136 -14.68 -11.72 1.86
CA GLN A 136 -14.83 -11.66 0.40
C GLN A 136 -16.03 -10.83 -0.07
N ASP A 137 -17.04 -10.70 0.77
CA ASP A 137 -18.23 -9.88 0.54
C ASP A 137 -18.00 -8.40 0.83
N GLY A 138 -16.81 -8.02 1.31
CA GLY A 138 -16.38 -6.65 1.54
C GLY A 138 -16.57 -6.15 2.97
N TRP A 139 -17.05 -6.97 3.91
CA TRP A 139 -17.11 -6.59 5.32
C TRP A 139 -15.72 -6.47 5.95
N GLU A 140 -15.57 -5.49 6.84
CA GLU A 140 -14.35 -5.23 7.60
C GLU A 140 -14.58 -5.47 9.09
N TYR A 141 -13.71 -6.25 9.72
CA TYR A 141 -13.76 -6.55 11.15
C TYR A 141 -12.47 -6.09 11.81
N THR A 142 -12.60 -5.23 12.81
CA THR A 142 -11.43 -4.68 13.52
C THR A 142 -10.83 -5.75 14.42
N VAL A 143 -9.57 -6.10 14.17
CA VAL A 143 -8.81 -7.08 14.94
C VAL A 143 -8.11 -6.42 16.12
N ALA A 144 -7.41 -5.33 15.85
CA ALA A 144 -6.61 -4.62 16.83
C ALA A 144 -6.46 -3.15 16.42
N GLU A 145 -6.40 -2.29 17.43
CA GLU A 145 -6.16 -0.87 17.28
C GLU A 145 -5.00 -0.45 18.19
N ARG A 146 -4.20 0.52 17.72
CA ARG A 146 -3.05 1.00 18.46
C ARG A 146 -2.66 2.41 18.03
N ASP A 147 -2.43 3.28 19.00
CA ASP A 147 -1.73 4.54 18.76
C ASP A 147 -0.21 4.32 18.71
N LEU A 148 0.47 5.04 17.83
CA LEU A 148 1.92 5.08 17.81
C LEU A 148 2.42 5.75 19.10
N SER A 149 3.02 4.96 19.97
CA SER A 149 3.58 5.39 21.25
C SER A 149 5.11 5.35 21.22
N SER A 150 5.76 6.23 21.99
CA SER A 150 7.21 6.22 22.19
C SER A 150 7.71 4.97 22.93
N HIS A 151 6.82 4.25 23.60
CA HIS A 151 7.16 3.06 24.37
C HIS A 151 6.59 1.80 23.70
N PRO A 152 7.43 0.77 23.49
CA PRO A 152 6.93 -0.53 23.09
C PRO A 152 6.02 -1.06 24.20
N ASP A 153 4.89 -1.60 23.80
CA ASP A 153 3.97 -2.26 24.72
C ASP A 153 4.05 -3.75 24.43
N PRO A 154 4.74 -4.54 25.25
CA PRO A 154 4.90 -5.97 25.00
C PRO A 154 3.59 -6.75 25.17
N ALA A 155 2.57 -6.17 25.82
CA ALA A 155 1.26 -6.78 25.98
C ALA A 155 0.32 -6.49 24.81
N ALA A 156 0.70 -5.62 23.87
CA ALA A 156 -0.18 -5.27 22.77
C ALA A 156 -0.32 -6.41 21.76
N ASP A 157 -1.54 -6.58 21.25
CA ASP A 157 -1.87 -7.58 20.25
C ASP A 157 -1.32 -7.25 18.86
N LEU A 158 -0.94 -5.99 18.64
CA LEU A 158 -0.44 -5.43 17.39
C LEU A 158 0.92 -4.75 17.56
N MET A 159 1.90 -5.23 16.81
CA MET A 159 3.23 -4.65 16.65
C MET A 159 3.40 -4.17 15.21
N VAL A 160 3.89 -2.94 15.05
CA VAL A 160 4.20 -2.37 13.73
C VAL A 160 5.63 -1.87 13.79
N THR A 161 6.49 -2.41 12.93
CA THR A 161 7.81 -1.81 12.69
C THR A 161 7.67 -0.72 11.65
N MET A 162 8.40 0.37 11.85
CA MET A 162 8.32 1.55 11.00
C MET A 162 9.73 2.01 10.66
N ALA A 163 9.94 2.37 9.40
CA ALA A 163 11.17 2.99 8.92
C ALA A 163 10.82 4.34 8.30
N GLU A 164 11.37 5.41 8.86
CA GLU A 164 11.17 6.77 8.38
C GLU A 164 12.34 7.18 7.49
N PHE A 165 12.02 7.79 6.35
CA PHE A 165 12.98 8.28 5.36
C PHE A 165 12.69 9.75 5.10
N GLN A 166 13.69 10.57 5.33
CA GLN A 166 13.67 11.98 4.96
C GLN A 166 14.63 12.17 3.78
N SER A 167 14.13 12.74 2.69
CA SER A 167 15.02 13.13 1.59
C SER A 167 15.88 14.32 2.00
N ASN A 168 17.05 14.45 1.37
CA ASN A 168 17.71 15.75 1.33
C ASN A 168 16.78 16.77 0.65
N ALA A 169 16.94 18.02 1.03
CA ALA A 169 16.33 19.15 0.36
C ALA A 169 16.69 19.15 -1.13
N LEU A 170 15.66 19.19 -1.98
CA LEU A 170 15.80 19.32 -3.42
C LEU A 170 15.35 20.73 -3.83
N ASP A 171 16.25 21.51 -4.42
CA ASP A 171 15.89 22.80 -5.00
C ASP A 171 15.13 22.61 -6.31
N LEU A 172 13.87 23.03 -6.33
CA LEU A 172 13.01 23.03 -7.51
C LEU A 172 12.71 24.49 -7.91
N GLY A 173 13.67 25.12 -8.60
CA GLY A 173 13.63 26.57 -8.87
C GLY A 173 14.00 27.35 -7.61
N ASP A 174 13.12 28.24 -7.17
CA ASP A 174 13.28 29.04 -5.93
C ASP A 174 12.64 28.37 -4.69
N HIS A 175 12.30 27.09 -4.78
CA HIS A 175 11.63 26.33 -3.72
C HIS A 175 12.44 25.13 -3.27
N GLU A 176 12.65 25.02 -1.97
CA GLU A 176 13.23 23.85 -1.33
C GLU A 176 12.14 22.81 -1.05
N VAL A 177 12.27 21.62 -1.61
CA VAL A 177 11.31 20.52 -1.44
C VAL A 177 11.95 19.38 -0.65
N VAL A 178 11.33 19.02 0.47
CA VAL A 178 11.72 17.86 1.29
C VAL A 178 10.60 16.83 1.24
N PHE A 179 10.94 15.59 0.90
CA PHE A 179 10.01 14.47 0.90
C PHE A 179 10.17 13.66 2.18
N ASN A 180 9.07 13.53 2.93
CA ASN A 180 8.99 12.62 4.06
C ASN A 180 8.23 11.36 3.62
N MET A 181 8.90 10.22 3.71
CA MET A 181 8.36 8.92 3.39
C MET A 181 8.45 8.02 4.60
N VAL A 182 7.42 7.21 4.81
CA VAL A 182 7.43 6.19 5.85
C VAL A 182 7.11 4.85 5.23
N SER A 183 7.81 3.82 5.70
CA SER A 183 7.52 2.43 5.39
C SER A 183 7.14 1.67 6.65
N TYR A 184 6.28 0.68 6.50
CA TYR A 184 5.83 -0.22 7.56
C TYR A 184 6.25 -1.64 7.25
N PRO A 185 7.56 -1.96 7.32
CA PRO A 185 8.09 -3.18 6.75
C PRO A 185 7.48 -4.46 7.33
N THR A 186 7.23 -4.49 8.64
CA THR A 186 6.52 -5.61 9.28
C THR A 186 5.36 -5.14 10.14
N VAL A 187 4.24 -5.84 10.01
CA VAL A 187 3.06 -5.75 10.88
C VAL A 187 2.89 -7.14 11.48
N CYS A 188 3.11 -7.25 12.78
CA CYS A 188 2.95 -8.50 13.51
C CYS A 188 1.73 -8.42 14.41
N VAL A 189 0.88 -9.45 14.38
CA VAL A 189 -0.31 -9.57 15.23
C VAL A 189 -0.31 -10.93 15.91
N GLN A 190 -0.79 -11.00 17.14
CA GLN A 190 -0.96 -12.29 17.81
C GLN A 190 -1.91 -13.18 16.99
N ARG A 191 -1.46 -14.40 16.70
CA ARG A 191 -2.21 -15.37 15.89
C ARG A 191 -3.56 -15.71 16.53
N GLU A 192 -3.56 -15.94 17.85
CA GLU A 192 -4.77 -16.28 18.59
C GLU A 192 -5.86 -15.21 18.45
N VAL A 193 -5.48 -13.92 18.44
CA VAL A 193 -6.43 -12.81 18.29
C VAL A 193 -7.10 -12.83 16.92
N VAL A 194 -6.33 -13.08 15.86
CA VAL A 194 -6.85 -13.20 14.49
C VAL A 194 -7.75 -14.42 14.36
N GLU A 195 -7.31 -15.58 14.84
CA GLU A 195 -8.06 -16.83 14.78
C GLU A 195 -9.38 -16.73 15.55
N ARG A 196 -9.37 -16.12 16.74
CA ARG A 196 -10.57 -15.85 17.53
C ARG A 196 -11.55 -14.94 16.81
N MET A 197 -11.05 -13.90 16.13
CA MET A 197 -11.90 -13.01 15.34
C MET A 197 -12.53 -13.74 14.15
N ILE A 198 -11.75 -14.54 13.41
CA ILE A 198 -12.26 -15.35 12.30
C ILE A 198 -13.34 -16.31 12.78
N ALA A 199 -13.12 -17.01 13.90
CA ALA A 199 -14.10 -17.92 14.49
C ALA A 199 -15.40 -17.19 14.85
N ARG A 200 -15.30 -16.01 15.50
CA ARG A 200 -16.46 -15.19 15.83
C ARG A 200 -17.25 -14.76 14.58
N CYS A 201 -16.58 -14.29 13.54
CA CYS A 201 -17.24 -13.88 12.30
C CYS A 201 -17.89 -15.05 11.54
N ALA A 202 -17.40 -16.27 11.73
CA ALA A 202 -18.01 -17.47 11.15
C ALA A 202 -19.31 -17.88 11.88
N GLU A 203 -19.41 -17.60 13.17
CA GLU A 203 -20.60 -17.87 13.99
C GLU A 203 -21.67 -16.78 13.83
N ASP A 204 -21.25 -15.51 13.69
CA ASP A 204 -22.14 -14.36 13.48
C ASP A 204 -21.54 -13.38 12.45
N PRO A 205 -21.99 -13.43 11.18
CA PRO A 205 -21.52 -12.53 10.13
C PRO A 205 -21.94 -11.06 10.33
N SER A 206 -22.75 -10.74 11.35
CA SER A 206 -23.22 -9.39 11.64
C SER A 206 -22.53 -8.73 12.84
N ALA A 207 -21.59 -9.43 13.47
CA ALA A 207 -20.95 -9.04 14.74
C ALA A 207 -19.72 -8.14 14.61
#